data_AF-A0A1B0DMJ9-F1
#
_entry.id   AF-A0A1B0DMJ9-F1
#
_cell.length_a   1.000
_cell.length_b   1.000
_cell.length_c   1.000
_cell.angle_alpha   90.00
_cell.angle_beta   90.00
_cell.angle_gamma   90.00
#
_symmetry.space_group_name_H-M   'P 1'
#
loop_
_entity.id
_entity.type
_entity.pdbx_description
1 polymer ?
#
loop_
_entity_poly.entity_id
_entity_poly.type
_entity_poly.pdbx_seq_one_letter_code
_entity_poly.pdbx_strand_id
1 'polypeptide(L)'
;MRDKLDPILMDLKLAAVRLRTALHDLAEFGEGALGNTAKADDKGLSVKLRPLVRALKDADRLVHEASHCIDVQGWTLETLARSETKPGTQLPPDSLDQLIACAQTLTEDVRQTASFIQGNATLLFKRISPSVTPQTPSNNNNGDWPEDYDYVCLESKEASARKNAEIRDALPSDLQKNFENVVKNAETAAIGATAATELDANDKTLLVYYAAQTVTHMNYLTQAIDAFLQTVEHNQPPKFFLAHGKFVVLSAHNLVNIGDIVHRNVTKQDVRGNILQCADALSDGMKACVAKTKKAAQHFPSVNAVQEMVDSVVDISHLA
;
A
#
# COMPACT_ATOMS: atom_id res chain seq x y z
N MET A 1 -26.96 -30.83 -4.63
CA MET A 1 -26.03 -29.68 -4.63
C MET A 1 -25.61 -29.26 -3.23
N ARG A 2 -26.53 -29.18 -2.25
CA ARG A 2 -26.23 -28.75 -0.86
C ARG A 2 -25.10 -29.55 -0.18
N ASP A 3 -25.12 -30.88 -0.23
CA ASP A 3 -24.06 -31.72 0.40
C ASP A 3 -22.67 -31.58 -0.23
N LYS A 4 -22.57 -31.04 -1.45
CA LYS A 4 -21.29 -30.77 -2.13
C LYS A 4 -20.81 -29.34 -1.92
N LEU A 5 -21.72 -28.40 -1.62
CA LEU A 5 -21.41 -26.99 -1.48
C LEU A 5 -20.90 -26.67 -0.06
N ASP A 6 -21.40 -27.37 0.95
CA ASP A 6 -21.03 -27.16 2.36
C ASP A 6 -19.52 -27.24 2.65
N PRO A 7 -18.77 -28.28 2.18
CA PRO A 7 -17.32 -28.32 2.40
C PRO A 7 -16.54 -27.31 1.54
N ILE A 8 -17.13 -26.79 0.47
CA ILE A 8 -16.46 -25.89 -0.51
C ILE A 8 -16.80 -24.42 -0.23
N LEU A 9 -17.81 -24.15 0.61
CA LEU A 9 -18.35 -22.82 0.84
C LEU A 9 -17.29 -21.83 1.34
N MET A 10 -16.44 -22.26 2.28
CA MET A 10 -15.35 -21.43 2.78
C MET A 10 -14.29 -21.16 1.71
N ASP A 11 -13.94 -22.17 0.90
CA ASP A 11 -12.99 -22.03 -0.20
C ASP A 11 -13.55 -21.12 -1.31
N LEU A 12 -14.85 -21.19 -1.58
CA LEU A 12 -15.53 -20.34 -2.54
C LEU A 12 -15.56 -18.88 -2.07
N LYS A 13 -15.85 -18.66 -0.77
CA LYS A 13 -15.78 -17.33 -0.16
C LYS A 13 -14.36 -16.77 -0.23
N LEU A 14 -13.37 -17.60 0.10
CA LEU A 14 -11.96 -17.22 0.00
C LEU A 14 -11.55 -16.90 -1.44
N ALA A 15 -11.99 -17.68 -2.42
CA ALA A 15 -11.72 -17.45 -3.83
C ALA A 15 -12.36 -16.14 -4.32
N ALA A 16 -13.60 -15.84 -3.92
CA ALA A 16 -14.27 -14.58 -4.26
C ALA A 16 -13.55 -13.36 -3.66
N VAL A 17 -13.13 -13.44 -2.39
CA VAL A 17 -12.34 -12.38 -1.75
C VAL A 17 -11.02 -12.17 -2.47
N ARG A 18 -10.29 -13.25 -2.79
CA ARG A 18 -9.03 -13.16 -3.54
C ARG A 18 -9.19 -12.56 -4.92
N LEU A 19 -10.24 -12.97 -5.64
CA LEU A 19 -10.55 -12.44 -6.96
C LEU A 19 -10.80 -10.93 -6.89
N ARG A 20 -11.66 -10.50 -5.95
CA ARG A 20 -11.96 -9.09 -5.71
C ARG A 20 -10.69 -8.29 -5.40
N THR A 21 -9.88 -8.73 -4.45
CA THR A 21 -8.65 -8.02 -4.06
C THR A 21 -7.65 -7.95 -5.21
N ALA A 22 -7.33 -9.08 -5.85
CA ALA A 22 -6.32 -9.10 -6.91
C ALA A 22 -6.76 -8.30 -8.15
N LEU A 23 -8.06 -8.31 -8.46
CA LEU A 23 -8.61 -7.53 -9.57
C LEU A 23 -8.57 -6.03 -9.28
N HIS A 24 -8.90 -5.64 -8.04
CA HIS A 24 -8.83 -4.25 -7.61
C HIS A 24 -7.40 -3.71 -7.70
N ASP A 25 -6.43 -4.42 -7.12
CA ASP A 25 -5.00 -4.05 -7.16
C ASP A 25 -4.52 -3.89 -8.61
N LEU A 26 -4.93 -4.80 -9.50
CA LEU A 26 -4.56 -4.75 -10.92
C LEU A 26 -5.21 -3.56 -11.64
N ALA A 27 -6.47 -3.24 -11.32
CA ALA A 27 -7.18 -2.11 -11.91
C ALA A 27 -6.56 -0.77 -11.48
N GLU A 28 -6.20 -0.64 -10.21
CA GLU A 28 -5.48 0.53 -9.68
C GLU A 28 -4.09 0.67 -10.32
N PHE A 29 -3.35 -0.44 -10.42
CA PHE A 29 -2.06 -0.46 -11.11
C PHE A 29 -2.20 -0.05 -12.59
N GLY A 30 -3.23 -0.55 -13.27
CA GLY A 30 -3.56 -0.18 -14.64
C GLY A 30 -3.84 1.31 -14.81
N GLU A 31 -4.57 1.93 -13.88
CA GLU A 31 -4.80 3.38 -13.86
C GLU A 31 -3.51 4.17 -13.60
N GLY A 32 -2.65 3.70 -12.69
CA GLY A 32 -1.32 4.29 -12.48
C GLY A 32 -0.47 4.25 -13.75
N ALA A 33 -0.46 3.11 -14.45
CA ALA A 33 0.21 2.96 -15.74
C ALA A 33 -0.40 3.88 -16.82
N LEU A 34 -1.72 4.04 -16.85
CA LEU A 34 -2.41 4.95 -17.76
C LEU A 34 -2.05 6.41 -17.47
N GLY A 35 -1.96 6.82 -16.20
CA GLY A 35 -1.48 8.15 -15.80
C GLY A 35 -0.06 8.44 -16.33
N ASN A 36 0.80 7.42 -16.36
CA ASN A 36 2.14 7.54 -16.92
C ASN A 36 2.15 7.68 -18.45
N THR A 37 1.17 7.09 -19.17
CA THR A 37 1.04 7.31 -20.64
C THR A 37 0.79 8.78 -20.99
N ALA A 38 0.16 9.56 -20.11
CA ALA A 38 -0.08 10.98 -20.37
C ALA A 38 1.23 11.78 -20.47
N LYS A 39 2.28 11.32 -19.76
CA LYS A 39 3.62 11.90 -19.74
C LYS A 39 4.56 11.29 -20.78
N ALA A 40 4.16 10.20 -21.44
CA ALA A 40 4.95 9.58 -22.50
C ALA A 40 4.85 10.39 -23.81
N ASP A 41 5.93 10.37 -24.59
CA ASP A 41 6.00 11.03 -25.90
C ASP A 41 5.01 10.41 -26.91
N ASP A 42 4.75 9.11 -26.79
CA ASP A 42 3.79 8.41 -27.63
C ASP A 42 2.37 8.45 -27.05
N LYS A 43 1.55 9.37 -27.56
CA LYS A 43 0.12 9.51 -27.22
C LYS A 43 -0.72 8.31 -27.68
N GLY A 44 -0.24 7.49 -28.62
CA GLY A 44 -0.90 6.27 -29.08
C GLY A 44 -0.98 5.18 -28.01
N LEU A 45 -0.08 5.20 -27.03
CA LEU A 45 -0.12 4.28 -25.87
C LEU A 45 -1.36 4.51 -25.01
N SER A 46 -1.70 5.77 -24.75
CA SER A 46 -2.86 6.14 -23.94
C SER A 46 -4.17 5.68 -24.61
N VAL A 47 -4.27 5.84 -25.93
CA VAL A 47 -5.44 5.42 -26.72
C VAL A 47 -5.68 3.91 -26.64
N LYS A 48 -4.60 3.12 -26.64
CA LYS A 48 -4.69 1.64 -26.61
C LYS A 48 -4.84 1.08 -25.19
N LEU A 49 -4.21 1.69 -24.18
CA LEU A 49 -4.27 1.22 -22.80
C LEU A 49 -5.59 1.59 -22.12
N ARG A 50 -6.15 2.77 -22.41
CA ARG A 50 -7.40 3.24 -21.81
C ARG A 50 -8.58 2.25 -21.90
N PRO A 51 -8.92 1.64 -23.05
CA PRO A 51 -10.01 0.67 -23.12
C PRO A 51 -9.73 -0.62 -22.34
N LEU A 52 -8.47 -1.06 -22.26
CA LEU A 52 -8.06 -2.24 -21.49
C LEU A 52 -8.23 -2.01 -19.98
N VAL A 53 -7.74 -0.87 -19.48
CA VAL A 53 -7.89 -0.48 -18.07
C VAL A 53 -9.36 -0.27 -17.72
N ARG A 54 -10.15 0.32 -18.63
CA ARG A 54 -11.59 0.50 -18.41
C ARG A 54 -12.32 -0.83 -18.28
N ALA A 55 -12.02 -1.81 -19.12
CA ALA A 55 -12.60 -3.15 -19.03
C ALA A 55 -12.30 -3.82 -17.67
N LEU A 56 -11.06 -3.69 -17.17
CA LEU A 56 -10.70 -4.18 -15.84
C LEU A 56 -11.46 -3.49 -14.71
N LYS A 57 -11.68 -2.18 -14.79
CA LYS A 57 -12.47 -1.44 -13.78
C LYS A 57 -13.94 -1.77 -13.80
N ASP A 58 -14.49 -1.97 -15.00
CA ASP A 58 -15.89 -2.40 -15.14
C ASP A 58 -16.06 -3.80 -14.54
N ALA A 59 -15.09 -4.71 -14.77
CA ALA A 59 -15.05 -6.02 -14.15
C ALA A 59 -14.86 -5.94 -12.62
N ASP A 60 -13.96 -5.08 -12.13
CA ASP A 60 -13.72 -4.86 -10.68
C ASP A 60 -15.00 -4.44 -9.98
N ARG A 61 -15.71 -3.46 -10.54
CA ARG A 61 -17.00 -3.00 -10.00
C ARG A 61 -18.04 -4.13 -9.96
N LEU A 62 -18.16 -4.90 -11.04
CA LEU A 62 -19.12 -6.01 -11.12
C LEU A 62 -18.80 -7.13 -10.12
N VAL A 63 -17.53 -7.51 -9.98
CA VAL A 63 -17.09 -8.51 -9.00
C VAL A 63 -17.33 -8.02 -7.58
N HIS A 64 -17.06 -6.74 -7.32
CA HIS A 64 -17.28 -6.14 -6.00
C HIS A 64 -18.76 -6.09 -5.63
N GLU A 65 -19.63 -5.67 -6.56
CA GLU A 65 -21.09 -5.61 -6.36
C GLU A 65 -21.69 -7.01 -6.18
N ALA A 66 -21.31 -7.97 -7.03
CA ALA A 66 -21.74 -9.36 -6.93
C ALA A 66 -21.28 -10.00 -5.60
N SER A 67 -20.02 -9.80 -5.21
CA SER A 67 -19.49 -10.30 -3.94
C SER A 67 -20.20 -9.67 -2.74
N HIS A 68 -20.45 -8.37 -2.78
CA HIS A 68 -21.15 -7.65 -1.70
C HIS A 68 -22.59 -8.14 -1.54
N CYS A 69 -23.31 -8.37 -2.64
CA CYS A 69 -24.65 -8.97 -2.60
C CYS A 69 -24.66 -10.35 -1.94
N ILE A 70 -23.65 -11.18 -2.21
CA ILE A 70 -23.48 -12.50 -1.58
C ILE A 70 -23.11 -12.36 -0.09
N ASP A 71 -22.23 -11.41 0.24
CA ASP A 71 -21.81 -11.11 1.62
C ASP A 71 -23.01 -10.70 2.49
N VAL A 72 -23.89 -9.83 1.99
CA VAL A 72 -25.14 -9.40 2.67
C VAL A 72 -26.11 -10.56 2.88
N GLN A 73 -26.13 -11.53 1.97
CA GLN A 73 -26.94 -12.75 2.09
C GLN A 73 -26.31 -13.81 3.00
N GLY A 74 -25.18 -13.49 3.66
CA GLY A 74 -24.60 -14.30 4.73
C GLY A 74 -23.92 -15.60 4.27
N TRP A 75 -23.67 -15.78 2.96
CA TRP A 75 -23.08 -16.99 2.40
C TRP A 75 -23.83 -18.28 2.81
N THR A 76 -25.16 -18.24 2.90
CA THR A 76 -25.92 -19.44 3.32
C THR A 76 -26.16 -20.42 2.17
N LEU A 77 -26.24 -21.71 2.49
CA LEU A 77 -26.56 -22.76 1.51
C LEU A 77 -27.95 -22.58 0.87
N GLU A 78 -28.88 -21.91 1.55
CA GLU A 78 -30.23 -21.68 1.03
C GLU A 78 -30.28 -20.53 0.02
N THR A 79 -29.43 -19.51 0.21
CA THR A 79 -29.32 -18.37 -0.72
C THR A 79 -28.44 -18.69 -1.93
N LEU A 80 -27.43 -19.55 -1.77
CA LEU A 80 -26.52 -19.96 -2.84
C LEU A 80 -27.01 -21.18 -3.65
N ALA A 81 -27.81 -22.07 -3.05
CA ALA A 81 -28.36 -23.21 -3.79
C ALA A 81 -29.64 -22.79 -4.52
N ARG A 82 -29.57 -22.68 -5.85
CA ARG A 82 -30.77 -22.60 -6.69
C ARG A 82 -31.67 -23.80 -6.40
N SER A 83 -32.94 -23.56 -6.11
CA SER A 83 -33.96 -24.62 -6.16
C SER A 83 -34.03 -25.12 -7.60
N GLU A 84 -34.03 -26.44 -7.82
CA GLU A 84 -34.28 -27.00 -9.16
C GLU A 84 -35.69 -26.57 -9.60
N THR A 85 -35.76 -25.53 -10.42
CA THR A 85 -37.00 -25.12 -11.08
C THR A 85 -37.22 -25.98 -12.32
N LYS A 86 -38.50 -26.25 -12.62
CA LYS A 86 -38.96 -27.09 -13.72
C LYS A 86 -38.20 -26.80 -15.03
N PRO A 87 -37.88 -27.83 -15.83
CA PRO A 87 -37.18 -27.65 -17.10
C PRO A 87 -38.00 -26.72 -18.02
N GLY A 88 -37.42 -25.57 -18.38
CA GLY A 88 -38.01 -24.60 -19.31
C GLY A 88 -38.08 -23.15 -18.84
N THR A 89 -37.82 -22.84 -17.57
CA THR A 89 -37.81 -21.45 -17.06
C THR A 89 -36.38 -21.02 -16.73
N GLN A 90 -35.72 -20.30 -17.65
CA GLN A 90 -34.41 -19.70 -17.36
C GLN A 90 -34.60 -18.48 -16.45
N LEU A 91 -34.28 -18.64 -15.16
CA LEU A 91 -34.17 -17.51 -14.23
C LEU A 91 -32.96 -16.63 -14.63
N PRO A 92 -33.04 -15.31 -14.42
CA PRO A 92 -31.91 -14.41 -14.66
C PRO A 92 -30.68 -14.83 -13.84
N PRO A 93 -29.45 -14.50 -14.29
CA PRO A 93 -28.22 -14.85 -13.58
C PRO A 93 -28.21 -14.18 -12.20
N ASP A 94 -28.00 -14.99 -11.17
CA ASP A 94 -27.90 -14.51 -9.80
C ASP A 94 -26.50 -13.92 -9.53
N SER A 95 -26.28 -13.37 -8.34
CA SER A 95 -24.99 -12.74 -7.99
C SER A 95 -23.82 -13.72 -8.05
N LEU A 96 -24.04 -15.03 -7.80
CA LEU A 96 -22.98 -16.03 -7.89
C LEU A 96 -22.65 -16.35 -9.36
N ASP A 97 -23.66 -16.48 -10.22
CA ASP A 97 -23.45 -16.69 -11.65
C ASP A 97 -22.77 -15.49 -12.31
N GLN A 98 -23.11 -14.27 -11.90
CA GLN A 98 -22.46 -13.05 -12.38
C GLN A 98 -20.98 -13.04 -11.97
N LEU A 99 -20.66 -13.45 -10.75
CA LEU A 99 -19.28 -13.55 -10.27
C LEU A 99 -18.49 -14.62 -11.03
N ILE A 100 -19.09 -15.79 -11.30
CA ILE A 100 -18.47 -16.87 -12.08
C ILE A 100 -18.26 -16.44 -13.53
N ALA A 101 -19.27 -15.85 -14.17
CA ALA A 101 -19.18 -15.38 -15.54
C ALA A 101 -18.08 -14.32 -15.70
N CYS A 102 -18.01 -13.37 -14.76
CA CYS A 102 -16.98 -12.34 -14.75
C CYS A 102 -15.58 -12.96 -14.56
N ALA A 103 -15.42 -13.92 -13.64
CA ALA A 103 -14.16 -14.62 -13.42
C ALA A 103 -13.67 -15.38 -14.68
N GLN A 104 -14.59 -15.94 -15.46
CA GLN A 104 -14.25 -16.66 -16.69
C GLN A 104 -13.77 -15.72 -17.81
N THR A 105 -14.43 -14.58 -17.99
CA THR A 105 -14.08 -13.61 -19.05
C THR A 105 -12.87 -12.77 -18.68
N LEU A 106 -12.64 -12.53 -17.40
CA LEU A 106 -11.58 -11.65 -16.89
C LEU A 106 -10.16 -12.11 -17.29
N THR A 107 -9.94 -13.42 -17.45
CA THR A 107 -8.61 -13.97 -17.77
C THR A 107 -8.01 -13.40 -19.05
N GLU A 108 -8.84 -13.08 -20.06
CA GLU A 108 -8.40 -12.49 -21.30
C GLU A 108 -8.02 -11.02 -21.12
N ASP A 109 -8.87 -10.23 -20.45
CA ASP A 109 -8.65 -8.80 -20.21
C ASP A 109 -7.40 -8.55 -19.36
N VAL A 110 -7.17 -9.39 -18.35
CA VAL A 110 -5.96 -9.37 -17.52
C VAL A 110 -4.72 -9.63 -18.37
N ARG A 111 -4.76 -10.66 -19.23
CA ARG A 111 -3.63 -11.02 -20.08
C ARG A 111 -3.31 -9.89 -21.07
N GLN A 112 -4.32 -9.31 -21.70
CA GLN A 112 -4.15 -8.22 -22.67
C GLN A 112 -3.56 -6.98 -21.99
N THR A 113 -4.09 -6.60 -20.83
CA THR A 113 -3.60 -5.44 -20.07
C THR A 113 -2.16 -5.66 -19.60
N ALA A 114 -1.87 -6.81 -18.99
CA ALA A 114 -0.53 -7.14 -18.49
C ALA A 114 0.49 -7.20 -19.62
N SER A 115 0.17 -7.86 -20.74
CA SER A 115 1.05 -7.94 -21.91
C SER A 115 1.30 -6.57 -22.53
N PHE A 116 0.29 -5.69 -22.56
CA PHE A 116 0.45 -4.34 -23.08
C PHE A 116 1.38 -3.51 -22.18
N ILE A 117 1.15 -3.52 -20.87
CA ILE A 117 1.99 -2.78 -19.91
C ILE A 117 3.43 -3.31 -19.95
N GLN A 118 3.61 -4.64 -19.96
CA GLN A 118 4.93 -5.25 -20.02
C GLN A 118 5.66 -4.92 -21.33
N GLY A 119 4.99 -4.99 -22.47
CA GLY A 119 5.57 -4.67 -23.78
C GLY A 119 5.99 -3.20 -23.92
N ASN A 120 5.35 -2.30 -23.17
CA ASN A 120 5.63 -0.85 -23.21
C ASN A 120 6.31 -0.34 -21.91
N ALA A 121 6.79 -1.24 -21.06
CA ALA A 121 7.24 -0.91 -19.70
C ALA A 121 8.37 0.14 -19.69
N THR A 122 9.28 0.13 -20.67
CA THR A 122 10.39 1.11 -20.75
C THR A 122 9.93 2.53 -21.09
N LEU A 123 8.74 2.69 -21.68
CA LEU A 123 8.13 3.97 -22.00
C LEU A 123 7.21 4.44 -20.87
N LEU A 124 6.56 3.50 -20.18
CA LEU A 124 5.67 3.76 -19.05
C LEU A 124 6.42 4.04 -17.75
N PHE A 125 7.60 3.43 -17.57
CA PHE A 125 8.39 3.49 -16.35
C PHE A 125 9.82 3.93 -16.67
N LYS A 126 10.21 5.10 -16.15
CA LYS A 126 11.57 5.62 -16.32
C LYS A 126 12.53 4.79 -15.46
N ARG A 127 13.52 4.13 -16.08
CA ARG A 127 14.62 3.53 -15.32
C ARG A 127 15.45 4.66 -14.71
N ILE A 128 15.62 4.61 -13.40
CA ILE A 128 16.66 5.39 -12.71
C ILE A 128 17.98 4.70 -13.08
N SER A 129 18.75 5.29 -14.00
CA SER A 129 20.13 4.90 -14.25
C SER A 129 20.98 5.34 -13.05
N PRO A 130 21.77 4.46 -12.40
CA PRO A 130 22.57 4.80 -11.21
C PRO A 130 23.82 5.66 -11.53
N SER A 131 23.80 6.47 -12.58
CA SER A 131 24.98 7.17 -13.07
C SER A 131 24.68 8.51 -13.72
N VAL A 132 24.19 9.49 -12.96
CA VAL A 132 24.44 10.91 -13.32
C VAL A 132 24.39 11.79 -12.07
N THR A 133 25.53 12.37 -11.75
CA THR A 133 25.68 13.59 -10.95
C THR A 133 24.75 14.69 -11.48
N PRO A 134 24.16 15.55 -10.62
CA PRO A 134 23.35 16.65 -11.10
C PRO A 134 24.25 17.71 -11.72
N GLN A 135 24.42 17.65 -13.04
CA GLN A 135 24.67 18.83 -13.84
C GLN A 135 23.32 19.47 -14.17
N THR A 136 23.19 20.73 -13.76
CA THR A 136 22.18 21.69 -14.20
C THR A 136 21.99 21.69 -15.71
N PRO A 137 20.77 21.97 -16.18
CA PRO A 137 20.62 22.85 -17.31
C PRO A 137 19.67 24.02 -17.05
N SER A 138 20.22 25.20 -17.29
CA SER A 138 19.54 26.40 -17.78
C SER A 138 18.66 26.06 -19.01
N ASN A 139 17.43 26.58 -19.10
CA ASN A 139 17.08 27.66 -20.04
C ASN A 139 15.62 28.15 -19.92
N ASN A 140 15.46 29.45 -20.16
CA ASN A 140 14.29 30.33 -20.14
C ASN A 140 13.11 29.98 -21.08
N ASN A 141 11.86 30.20 -20.61
CA ASN A 141 10.91 31.27 -20.99
C ASN A 141 9.41 30.85 -21.09
N ASN A 142 8.59 31.64 -20.37
CA ASN A 142 7.18 32.03 -20.54
C ASN A 142 6.03 30.99 -20.54
N GLY A 143 5.12 31.17 -19.57
CA GLY A 143 3.79 30.56 -19.53
C GLY A 143 2.98 30.97 -18.30
N ASP A 144 2.59 32.25 -18.27
CA ASP A 144 1.57 32.89 -17.42
C ASP A 144 0.36 32.00 -17.09
N TRP A 145 0.08 31.78 -15.80
CA TRP A 145 -1.23 31.37 -15.27
C TRP A 145 -1.49 32.09 -13.94
N PRO A 146 -2.74 32.51 -13.67
CA PRO A 146 -3.04 33.60 -12.74
C PRO A 146 -2.91 33.18 -11.28
N GLU A 147 -2.22 34.03 -10.52
CA GLU A 147 -2.20 34.05 -9.07
C GLU A 147 -3.59 34.43 -8.54
N ASP A 148 -4.39 33.44 -8.18
CA ASP A 148 -5.55 33.60 -7.31
C ASP A 148 -5.57 32.44 -6.31
N TYR A 149 -4.67 32.49 -5.32
CA TYR A 149 -4.85 31.79 -4.04
C TYR A 149 -4.38 32.70 -2.89
N ASP A 150 -5.36 33.04 -2.08
CA ASP A 150 -5.38 34.07 -1.04
C ASP A 150 -4.49 33.71 0.17
N TYR A 151 -3.35 34.39 0.21
CA TYR A 151 -2.50 34.85 1.32
C TYR A 151 -2.64 34.28 2.76
N VAL A 152 -1.50 33.84 3.29
CA VAL A 152 -1.02 34.26 4.62
C VAL A 152 0.09 35.28 4.39
N CYS A 153 -0.04 36.51 4.88
CA CYS A 153 1.02 37.53 4.79
C CYS A 153 2.20 37.10 5.67
N LEU A 154 3.11 36.30 5.12
CA LEU A 154 4.47 36.23 5.63
C LEU A 154 5.08 37.59 5.35
N GLU A 155 5.29 38.37 6.41
CA GLU A 155 6.02 39.64 6.36
C GLU A 155 7.24 39.47 5.47
N SER A 156 7.31 40.24 4.38
CA SER A 156 8.41 40.17 3.42
C SER A 156 9.73 40.21 4.19
N LYS A 157 10.68 39.36 3.79
CA LYS A 157 12.06 39.36 4.31
C LYS A 157 12.67 40.77 4.33
N GLU A 158 12.25 41.64 3.41
CA GLU A 158 12.64 43.05 3.37
C GLU A 158 11.94 43.91 4.43
N ALA A 159 10.68 43.64 4.78
CA ALA A 159 9.94 44.34 5.84
C ALA A 159 10.53 44.03 7.22
N SER A 160 10.89 42.77 7.46
CA SER A 160 11.58 42.35 8.69
C SER A 160 12.98 42.95 8.80
N ALA A 161 13.72 43.03 7.69
CA ALA A 161 15.03 43.69 7.65
C ALA A 161 14.95 45.19 7.95
N ARG A 162 13.91 45.88 7.45
CA ARG A 162 13.67 47.31 7.74
C ARG A 162 13.34 47.54 9.21
N LYS A 163 12.43 46.75 9.79
CA LYS A 163 12.12 46.83 11.24
C LYS A 163 13.34 46.59 12.11
N ASN A 164 14.17 45.60 11.77
CA ASN A 164 15.40 45.32 12.52
C ASN A 164 16.41 46.47 12.41
N ALA A 165 16.53 47.11 11.25
CA ALA A 165 17.39 48.28 11.06
C ALA A 165 16.88 49.50 11.88
N GLU A 166 15.57 49.76 11.87
CA GLU A 166 14.96 50.83 12.67
C GLU A 166 15.16 50.62 14.18
N ILE A 167 15.01 49.37 14.66
CA ILE A 167 15.24 49.03 16.07
C ILE A 167 16.71 49.18 16.44
N ARG A 168 17.64 48.79 15.55
CA ARG A 168 19.08 48.98 15.78
C ARG A 168 19.44 50.46 15.90
N ASP A 169 18.92 51.29 15.01
CA ASP A 169 19.25 52.72 14.97
C ASP A 169 18.62 53.50 16.14
N ALA A 170 17.54 52.98 16.74
CA ALA A 170 16.92 53.51 17.96
C ALA A 170 17.62 53.08 19.27
N LEU A 171 18.57 52.13 19.23
CA LEU A 171 19.26 51.62 20.41
C LEU A 171 20.54 52.43 20.74
N PRO A 172 20.89 52.60 22.03
CA PRO A 172 22.18 53.15 22.44
C PRO A 172 23.37 52.33 21.91
N SER A 173 24.49 52.99 21.60
CA SER A 173 25.68 52.39 20.94
C SER A 173 26.23 51.15 21.64
N ASP A 174 26.09 51.06 22.96
CA ASP A 174 26.59 49.94 23.76
C ASP A 174 25.74 48.66 23.60
N LEU A 175 24.49 48.80 23.13
CA LEU A 175 23.53 47.69 22.97
C LEU A 175 23.33 47.27 21.51
N GLN A 176 23.75 48.08 20.54
CA GLN A 176 23.63 47.79 19.11
C GLN A 176 24.35 46.49 18.71
N LYS A 177 25.58 46.28 19.19
CA LYS A 177 26.34 45.05 18.92
C LYS A 177 25.67 43.79 19.49
N ASN A 178 25.02 43.91 20.65
CA ASN A 178 24.31 42.79 21.25
C ASN A 178 23.05 42.46 20.45
N PHE A 179 22.32 43.48 19.98
CA PHE A 179 21.17 43.29 19.10
C PHE A 179 21.55 42.65 17.76
N GLU A 180 22.63 43.11 17.12
CA GLU A 180 23.13 42.50 15.87
C GLU A 180 23.52 41.03 16.06
N ASN A 181 24.17 40.68 17.17
CA ASN A 181 24.49 39.29 17.49
C ASN A 181 23.23 38.44 17.72
N VAL A 182 22.19 38.98 18.36
CA VAL A 182 20.91 38.27 18.59
C VAL A 182 20.17 38.08 17.27
N VAL A 183 20.10 39.09 16.40
CA VAL A 183 19.48 38.98 15.08
C VAL A 183 20.23 37.98 14.21
N LYS A 184 21.56 38.03 14.18
CA LYS A 184 22.39 37.07 13.44
C LYS A 184 22.26 35.65 13.97
N ASN A 185 22.16 35.47 15.29
CA ASN A 185 21.90 34.17 15.90
C ASN A 185 20.50 33.65 15.58
N ALA A 186 19.48 34.52 15.55
CA ALA A 186 18.12 34.17 15.15
C ALA A 186 18.03 33.79 13.66
N GLU A 187 18.74 34.50 12.78
CA GLU A 187 18.87 34.17 11.35
C GLU A 187 19.61 32.84 11.15
N THR A 188 20.70 32.61 11.90
CA THR A 188 21.45 31.35 11.85
C THR A 188 20.63 30.18 12.40
N ALA A 189 19.82 30.41 13.44
CA ALA A 189 18.88 29.42 13.98
C ALA A 189 17.72 29.14 13.01
N ALA A 190 17.22 30.15 12.30
CA ALA A 190 16.18 29.99 11.29
C ALA A 190 16.68 29.25 10.03
N ILE A 191 17.92 29.47 9.62
CA ILE A 191 18.57 28.74 8.50
C ILE A 191 18.96 27.32 8.93
N GLY A 192 19.35 27.11 10.19
CA GLY A 192 19.62 25.78 10.76
C GLY A 192 18.38 24.93 11.03
N ALA A 193 17.22 25.55 11.30
CA ALA A 193 15.97 24.85 11.58
C ALA A 193 15.18 24.44 10.33
N THR A 194 15.45 25.04 9.16
CA THR A 194 14.69 24.81 7.91
C THR A 194 15.37 23.84 6.94
N ALA A 195 16.66 23.51 7.13
CA ALA A 195 17.40 22.64 6.21
C ALA A 195 17.38 21.13 6.56
N ALA A 196 16.92 20.73 7.75
CA ALA A 196 17.10 19.34 8.24
C ALA A 196 15.83 18.45 8.23
N THR A 197 14.63 18.99 8.00
CA THR A 197 13.39 18.28 8.34
C THR A 197 12.32 18.22 7.25
N GLU A 198 12.51 18.82 6.08
CA GLU A 198 11.53 18.64 5.01
C GLU A 198 11.86 17.40 4.18
N LEU A 199 11.08 16.33 4.43
CA LEU A 199 10.88 15.27 3.45
C LEU A 199 10.52 15.93 2.11
N ASP A 200 11.22 15.54 1.05
CA ASP A 200 10.91 16.01 -0.31
C ASP A 200 9.44 15.67 -0.66
N ALA A 201 8.83 16.47 -1.53
CA ALA A 201 7.42 16.28 -1.93
C ALA A 201 7.18 14.89 -2.55
N ASN A 202 8.17 14.31 -3.24
CA ASN A 202 8.09 12.96 -3.79
C ASN A 202 8.18 11.91 -2.67
N ASP A 203 9.15 12.01 -1.76
CA ASP A 203 9.25 11.14 -0.58
C ASP A 203 7.95 11.16 0.25
N LYS A 204 7.34 12.34 0.45
CA LYS A 204 6.03 12.48 1.13
C LYS A 204 4.93 11.72 0.40
N THR A 205 4.82 11.90 -0.92
CA THR A 205 3.77 11.26 -1.72
C THR A 205 3.93 9.74 -1.75
N LEU A 206 5.16 9.26 -1.88
CA LEU A 206 5.52 7.83 -1.82
C LEU A 206 5.14 7.23 -0.46
N LEU A 207 5.52 7.90 0.64
CA LEU A 207 5.20 7.44 1.99
C LEU A 207 3.70 7.42 2.24
N VAL A 208 2.95 8.42 1.79
CA VAL A 208 1.48 8.45 1.92
C VAL A 208 0.83 7.29 1.18
N TYR A 209 1.28 7.02 -0.06
CA TYR A 209 0.75 5.90 -0.85
C TYR A 209 1.01 4.55 -0.17
N TYR A 210 2.26 4.28 0.21
CA TYR A 210 2.61 3.02 0.86
C TYR A 210 2.08 2.91 2.28
N ALA A 211 1.85 4.02 3.00
CA ALA A 211 1.19 3.99 4.30
C ALA A 211 -0.25 3.45 4.20
N ALA A 212 -1.01 3.89 3.19
CA ALA A 212 -2.35 3.34 2.95
C ALA A 212 -2.30 1.83 2.64
N GLN A 213 -1.34 1.41 1.81
CA GLN A 213 -1.14 0.00 1.48
C GLN A 213 -0.73 -0.83 2.72
N THR A 214 0.16 -0.29 3.55
CA THR A 214 0.60 -0.90 4.82
C THR A 214 -0.58 -1.14 5.76
N VAL A 215 -1.50 -0.18 5.90
CA VAL A 215 -2.71 -0.35 6.73
C VAL A 215 -3.56 -1.52 6.24
N THR A 216 -3.75 -1.65 4.92
CA THR A 216 -4.50 -2.78 4.34
C THR A 216 -3.83 -4.11 4.65
N HIS A 217 -2.52 -4.24 4.46
CA HIS A 217 -1.80 -5.49 4.76
C HIS A 217 -1.69 -5.78 6.25
N MET A 218 -1.66 -4.75 7.10
CA MET A 218 -1.71 -4.89 8.56
C MET A 218 -3.05 -5.48 9.02
N ASN A 219 -4.16 -5.10 8.39
CA ASN A 219 -5.47 -5.70 8.66
C ASN A 219 -5.48 -7.20 8.30
N TYR A 220 -4.87 -7.59 7.17
CA TYR A 220 -4.75 -9.00 6.80
C TYR A 220 -3.83 -9.80 7.73
N LEU A 221 -2.75 -9.18 8.22
CA LEU A 221 -1.89 -9.78 9.22
C LEU A 221 -2.66 -10.02 10.52
N THR A 222 -3.38 -9.02 11.01
CA THR A 222 -4.20 -9.10 12.23
C THR A 222 -5.22 -10.25 12.13
N GLN A 223 -5.97 -10.31 11.03
CA GLN A 223 -6.94 -11.40 10.80
C GLN A 223 -6.28 -12.78 10.75
N ALA A 224 -5.09 -12.90 10.14
CA ALA A 224 -4.35 -14.15 10.08
C ALA A 224 -3.84 -14.58 11.47
N ILE A 225 -3.41 -13.63 12.30
CA ILE A 225 -2.98 -13.86 13.68
C ILE A 225 -4.18 -14.31 14.53
N ASP A 226 -5.33 -13.63 14.44
CA ASP A 226 -6.52 -14.01 15.19
C ASP A 226 -6.97 -15.45 14.85
N ALA A 227 -7.02 -15.78 13.55
CA ALA A 227 -7.36 -17.12 13.11
C ALA A 227 -6.34 -18.17 13.60
N PHE A 228 -5.05 -17.83 13.62
CA PHE A 228 -4.02 -18.69 14.17
C PHE A 228 -4.20 -18.90 15.68
N LEU A 229 -4.41 -17.84 16.46
CA LEU A 229 -4.61 -17.91 17.91
C LEU A 229 -5.83 -18.75 18.27
N GLN A 230 -6.94 -18.61 17.52
CA GLN A 230 -8.11 -19.48 17.67
C GLN A 230 -7.77 -20.96 17.50
N THR A 231 -6.88 -21.32 16.56
CA THR A 231 -6.47 -22.74 16.43
C THR A 231 -5.72 -23.25 17.65
N VAL A 232 -4.95 -22.39 18.32
CA VAL A 232 -4.23 -22.76 19.55
C VAL A 232 -5.18 -22.82 20.75
N GLU A 233 -6.08 -21.85 20.90
CA GLU A 233 -7.09 -21.81 21.98
C GLU A 233 -8.01 -23.04 21.97
N HIS A 234 -8.36 -23.54 20.78
CA HIS A 234 -9.18 -24.74 20.62
C HIS A 234 -8.36 -26.04 20.60
N ASN A 235 -7.09 -26.00 21.02
CA ASN A 235 -6.17 -27.14 21.07
C ASN A 235 -6.09 -27.94 19.76
N GLN A 236 -6.14 -27.26 18.61
CA GLN A 236 -6.12 -27.93 17.32
C GLN A 236 -4.77 -28.60 17.08
N PRO A 237 -4.74 -29.78 16.42
CA PRO A 237 -3.50 -30.48 16.12
C PRO A 237 -2.61 -29.69 15.13
N PRO A 238 -1.30 -30.01 15.04
CA PRO A 238 -0.32 -29.25 14.27
C PRO A 238 -0.70 -28.90 12.84
N LYS A 239 -1.41 -29.77 12.14
CA LYS A 239 -1.86 -29.53 10.77
C LYS A 239 -2.63 -28.21 10.60
N PHE A 240 -3.41 -27.79 11.59
CA PHE A 240 -4.25 -26.59 11.51
C PHE A 240 -3.45 -25.33 11.81
N PHE A 241 -2.79 -25.24 12.96
CA PHE A 241 -2.00 -24.05 13.29
C PHE A 241 -0.82 -23.87 12.31
N LEU A 242 -0.26 -24.95 11.73
CA LEU A 242 0.73 -24.83 10.65
C LEU A 242 0.16 -24.24 9.36
N ALA A 243 -1.11 -24.52 9.04
CA ALA A 243 -1.77 -23.92 7.90
C ALA A 243 -1.97 -22.41 8.13
N HIS A 244 -2.50 -22.02 9.29
CA HIS A 244 -2.68 -20.61 9.66
C HIS A 244 -1.35 -19.87 9.83
N GLY A 245 -0.32 -20.50 10.38
CA GLY A 245 1.01 -19.91 10.54
C GLY A 245 1.66 -19.54 9.21
N LYS A 246 1.41 -20.30 8.13
CA LYS A 246 1.85 -19.92 6.77
C LYS A 246 1.21 -18.63 6.30
N PHE A 247 -0.07 -18.41 6.62
CA PHE A 247 -0.77 -17.18 6.26
C PHE A 247 -0.24 -15.98 7.06
N VAL A 248 0.05 -16.14 8.36
CA VAL A 248 0.71 -15.11 9.16
C VAL A 248 2.04 -14.68 8.53
N VAL A 249 2.89 -15.66 8.20
CA VAL A 249 4.20 -15.41 7.55
C VAL A 249 4.02 -14.75 6.19
N LEU A 250 3.06 -15.19 5.38
CA LEU A 250 2.80 -14.60 4.07
C LEU A 250 2.32 -13.14 4.18
N SER A 251 1.41 -12.84 5.11
CA SER A 251 0.91 -11.47 5.33
C SER A 251 2.03 -10.55 5.84
N ALA A 252 2.86 -11.02 6.77
CA ALA A 252 4.02 -10.26 7.25
C ALA A 252 5.05 -10.02 6.13
N HIS A 253 5.28 -11.00 5.25
CA HIS A 253 6.19 -10.85 4.11
C HIS A 253 5.76 -9.71 3.17
N ASN A 254 4.45 -9.49 3.00
CA ASN A 254 3.96 -8.39 2.17
C ASN A 254 4.33 -7.01 2.76
N LEU A 255 4.32 -6.88 4.09
CA LEU A 255 4.78 -5.68 4.78
C LEU A 255 6.29 -5.46 4.61
N VAL A 256 7.09 -6.54 4.71
CA VAL A 256 8.53 -6.48 4.40
C VAL A 256 8.78 -6.01 2.96
N ASN A 257 8.05 -6.56 1.99
CA ASN A 257 8.15 -6.14 0.59
C ASN A 257 7.83 -4.64 0.40
N ILE A 258 6.79 -4.14 1.09
CA ILE A 258 6.46 -2.71 1.07
C ILE A 258 7.62 -1.90 1.67
N GLY A 259 8.15 -2.32 2.82
CA GLY A 259 9.32 -1.70 3.45
C GLY A 259 10.52 -1.63 2.50
N ASP A 260 10.83 -2.74 1.81
CA ASP A 260 11.92 -2.81 0.82
C ASP A 260 11.70 -1.86 -0.37
N ILE A 261 10.47 -1.79 -0.87
CA ILE A 261 10.13 -0.88 -1.96
C ILE A 261 10.28 0.57 -1.49
N VAL A 262 9.77 0.93 -0.32
CA VAL A 262 9.89 2.28 0.21
C VAL A 262 11.36 2.63 0.49
N HIS A 263 12.13 1.72 1.10
CA HIS A 263 13.57 1.89 1.32
C HIS A 263 14.34 2.21 0.02
N ARG A 264 13.99 1.54 -1.09
CA ARG A 264 14.67 1.75 -2.38
C ARG A 264 14.28 3.06 -3.07
N ASN A 265 13.12 3.63 -2.74
CA ASN A 265 12.56 4.78 -3.43
C ASN A 265 12.55 6.07 -2.59
N VAL A 266 12.81 6.01 -1.28
CA VAL A 266 12.98 7.19 -0.43
C VAL A 266 14.40 7.75 -0.56
N THR A 267 14.50 9.07 -0.70
CA THR A 267 15.76 9.80 -0.84
C THR A 267 16.37 10.14 0.52
N LYS A 268 15.55 10.49 1.52
CA LYS A 268 16.01 10.84 2.87
C LYS A 268 16.64 9.65 3.60
N GLN A 269 17.94 9.77 3.92
CA GLN A 269 18.74 8.70 4.55
C GLN A 269 18.18 8.23 5.90
N ASP A 270 17.72 9.14 6.76
CA ASP A 270 17.19 8.78 8.08
C ASP A 270 15.95 7.87 7.96
N VAL A 271 15.03 8.23 7.08
CA VAL A 271 13.79 7.49 6.84
C VAL A 271 14.10 6.16 6.18
N ARG A 272 15.00 6.17 5.20
CA ARG A 272 15.48 4.97 4.53
C ARG A 272 16.12 3.97 5.49
N GLY A 273 16.94 4.45 6.44
CA GLY A 273 17.57 3.64 7.48
C GLY A 273 16.56 3.03 8.45
N ASN A 274 15.61 3.85 8.92
CA ASN A 274 14.55 3.39 9.84
C ASN A 274 13.67 2.33 9.19
N ILE A 275 13.25 2.53 7.94
CA ILE A 275 12.40 1.56 7.22
C ILE A 275 13.13 0.24 6.98
N LEU A 276 14.42 0.30 6.63
CA LEU A 276 15.24 -0.92 6.49
C LEU A 276 15.32 -1.69 7.81
N GLN A 277 15.60 -0.98 8.90
CA GLN A 277 15.70 -1.60 10.22
C GLN A 277 14.38 -2.29 10.62
N CYS A 278 13.23 -1.67 10.36
CA CYS A 278 11.94 -2.29 10.61
C CYS A 278 11.70 -3.51 9.72
N ALA A 279 12.01 -3.42 8.43
CA ALA A 279 11.84 -4.53 7.48
C ALA A 279 12.72 -5.74 7.83
N ASP A 280 13.98 -5.48 8.20
CA ASP A 280 14.92 -6.52 8.65
C ASP A 280 14.47 -7.16 9.98
N ALA A 281 14.03 -6.35 10.94
CA ALA A 281 13.52 -6.83 12.22
C ALA A 281 12.28 -7.72 12.04
N LEU A 282 11.34 -7.31 11.19
CA LEU A 282 10.15 -8.11 10.85
C LEU A 282 10.53 -9.41 10.15
N SER A 283 11.49 -9.38 9.21
CA SER A 283 12.00 -10.56 8.51
C SER A 283 12.64 -11.57 9.48
N ASP A 284 13.42 -11.09 10.45
CA ASP A 284 14.02 -11.94 11.48
C ASP A 284 12.97 -12.48 12.45
N GLY A 285 11.97 -11.67 12.82
CA GLY A 285 10.80 -12.11 13.59
C GLY A 285 10.04 -13.25 12.89
N MET A 286 9.84 -13.15 11.58
CA MET A 286 9.23 -14.21 10.77
C MET A 286 10.05 -15.51 10.78
N LYS A 287 11.38 -15.43 10.63
CA LYS A 287 12.26 -16.61 10.70
C LYS A 287 12.17 -17.29 12.07
N ALA A 288 12.17 -16.51 13.15
CA ALA A 288 12.03 -17.01 14.51
C ALA A 288 10.67 -17.69 14.72
N CYS A 289 9.59 -17.07 14.23
CA CYS A 289 8.25 -17.63 14.27
C CYS A 289 8.16 -18.97 13.53
N VAL A 290 8.71 -19.09 12.32
CA VAL A 290 8.75 -20.36 11.58
C VAL A 290 9.50 -21.45 12.36
N ALA A 291 10.65 -21.11 12.96
CA ALA A 291 11.44 -22.06 13.75
C ALA A 291 10.69 -22.55 14.99
N LYS A 292 10.07 -21.63 15.74
CA LYS A 292 9.27 -21.93 16.95
C LYS A 292 8.00 -22.70 16.61
N THR A 293 7.32 -22.36 15.51
CA THR A 293 6.16 -23.10 15.00
C THR A 293 6.52 -24.54 14.64
N LYS A 294 7.66 -24.75 13.99
CA LYS A 294 8.17 -26.09 13.69
C LYS A 294 8.49 -26.88 14.97
N LYS A 295 9.13 -26.24 15.95
CA LYS A 295 9.42 -26.83 17.26
C LYS A 295 8.13 -27.24 17.97
N ALA A 296 7.10 -26.39 17.97
CA ALA A 296 5.78 -26.67 18.54
C ALA A 296 5.11 -27.88 17.86
N ALA A 297 5.15 -27.95 16.54
CA ALA A 297 4.59 -29.08 15.80
C ALA A 297 5.31 -30.41 16.09
N GLN A 298 6.63 -30.39 16.24
CA GLN A 298 7.44 -31.59 16.53
C GLN A 298 7.23 -32.12 17.95
N HIS A 299 7.00 -31.22 18.91
CA HIS A 299 6.89 -31.57 20.33
C HIS A 299 5.44 -31.51 20.83
N PHE A 300 4.46 -31.42 19.93
CA PHE A 300 3.05 -31.36 20.30
C PHE A 300 2.65 -32.62 21.09
N PRO A 301 1.96 -32.51 22.25
CA PRO A 301 1.29 -31.34 22.82
C PRO A 301 2.09 -30.64 23.96
N SER A 302 3.36 -30.30 23.76
CA SER A 302 4.16 -29.54 24.74
C SER A 302 3.66 -28.09 24.87
N VAL A 303 3.09 -27.76 26.03
CA VAL A 303 2.56 -26.42 26.35
C VAL A 303 3.65 -25.34 26.22
N ASN A 304 4.87 -25.61 26.69
CA ASN A 304 5.96 -24.64 26.58
C ASN A 304 6.33 -24.35 25.11
N ALA A 305 6.37 -25.37 24.25
CA ALA A 305 6.70 -25.18 22.84
C ALA A 305 5.58 -24.45 22.08
N VAL A 306 4.32 -24.71 22.42
CA VAL A 306 3.15 -24.00 21.87
C VAL A 306 3.12 -22.55 22.34
N GLN A 307 3.44 -22.26 23.60
CA GLN A 307 3.50 -20.89 24.12
C GLN A 307 4.62 -20.08 23.44
N GLU A 308 5.83 -20.64 23.32
CA GLU A 308 6.93 -19.97 22.60
C GLU A 308 6.56 -19.60 21.16
N MET A 309 5.78 -20.46 20.49
CA MET A 309 5.24 -20.22 19.16
C MET A 309 4.21 -19.08 19.16
N VAL A 310 3.24 -19.10 20.08
CA VAL A 310 2.25 -18.01 20.23
C VAL A 310 2.94 -16.68 20.49
N ASP A 311 3.90 -16.64 21.41
CA ASP A 311 4.66 -15.43 21.71
C ASP A 311 5.36 -14.89 20.46
N SER A 312 5.98 -15.76 19.65
CA SER A 312 6.61 -15.31 18.40
C SER A 312 5.65 -14.82 17.31
N VAL A 313 4.39 -15.24 17.34
CA VAL A 313 3.36 -14.74 16.42
C VAL A 313 2.88 -13.36 16.86
N VAL A 314 2.77 -13.15 18.18
CA VAL A 314 2.48 -11.83 18.76
C VAL A 314 3.64 -10.85 18.52
N ASP A 315 4.89 -11.31 18.65
CA ASP A 315 6.09 -10.52 18.32
C ASP A 315 6.04 -9.98 16.88
N ILE A 316 5.56 -10.76 15.91
CA ILE A 316 5.38 -10.30 14.52
C ILE A 316 4.41 -9.11 14.47
N SER A 317 3.32 -9.13 15.23
CA SER A 317 2.36 -8.02 15.27
C SER A 317 2.96 -6.75 15.88
N HIS A 318 3.90 -6.88 16.81
CA HIS A 318 4.57 -5.72 17.43
C HIS A 318 5.67 -5.13 16.55
N LEU A 319 6.28 -5.95 15.69
CA LEU A 319 7.32 -5.53 14.75
C LEU A 319 6.75 -4.94 13.45
N ALA A 320 5.52 -5.30 13.08
CA ALA A 320 4.78 -4.82 11.93
C ALA A 320 4.23 -3.40 12.13
#